data_AF-A0A0G0FVJ6-F1
#
_entry.id   AF-A0A0G0FVJ6-F1
#
_cell.length_a   1.000
_cell.length_b   1.000
_cell.length_c   1.000
_cell.angle_alpha   90.00
_cell.angle_beta   90.00
_cell.angle_gamma   90.00
#
_symmetry.space_group_name_H-M   'P 1'
#
loop_
_entity.id
_entity.type
_entity.pdbx_description
1 polymer ?
#
loop_
_entity_poly.entity_id
_entity_poly.type
_entity_poly.pdbx_seq_one_letter_code
_entity_poly.pdbx_strand_id
1 'polypeptide(L)'
;MDNERLIKQLIDELVLQPRLNAIEWSKITKQTPNIKIGYPGQHLASLITGMTGERTGARGNDLIDGSEVKSCSRIDQLDICKNCSLSVARVELECSHCGSKDIERKNDSKWLFTIRNESDLEVLIHEVNRVVLLIGDYPNFDSGDFETLRFQAFEIWPEEKRHKRFAELMTNYYRKIYLSHRKKTPDQTPAPKNFWPYSYQFFISNPIRTFLCIVENANTKPKIRIEKLVAPSEDRSKIKSERMPIETINDRELKELVSRISQSELNQVATKKITLKEAKKMPLKTLRGFIEEIPENLREYLELRDTDKISSAKKKYSRRKNS
;
A
#
# COMPACT_ATOMS: atom_id res chain seq x y z
N MET A 1 -14.24 -24.43 6.82
CA MET A 1 -14.23 -23.42 7.89
C MET A 1 -14.94 -22.18 7.37
N ASP A 2 -15.77 -21.53 8.19
CA ASP A 2 -16.41 -20.26 7.82
C ASP A 2 -15.42 -19.11 8.02
N ASN A 3 -14.50 -18.95 7.07
CA ASN A 3 -13.44 -17.94 7.14
C ASN A 3 -14.02 -16.53 7.16
N GLU A 4 -15.14 -16.27 6.47
CA GLU A 4 -15.78 -14.96 6.46
C GLU A 4 -16.26 -14.55 7.87
N ARG A 5 -16.95 -15.46 8.58
CA ARG A 5 -17.37 -15.19 9.97
C ARG A 5 -16.17 -14.94 10.88
N LEU A 6 -15.12 -15.74 10.78
CA LEU A 6 -13.91 -15.58 11.58
C LEU A 6 -13.17 -14.28 11.26
N ILE A 7 -13.13 -13.86 9.99
CA ILE A 7 -12.53 -12.59 9.58
C ILE A 7 -13.31 -11.42 10.18
N LYS A 8 -14.64 -11.44 10.12
CA LYS A 8 -15.48 -10.39 10.74
C LYS A 8 -15.25 -10.32 12.24
N GLN A 9 -15.22 -11.48 12.91
CA GLN A 9 -14.95 -11.59 14.34
C GLN A 9 -13.57 -11.02 14.69
N LEU A 10 -12.53 -11.39 13.92
CA LEU A 10 -11.18 -10.90 14.13
C LEU A 10 -11.06 -9.39 13.95
N ILE A 11 -11.65 -8.84 12.88
CA ILE A 11 -11.63 -7.39 12.63
C ILE A 11 -12.36 -6.65 13.76
N ASP A 12 -13.51 -7.16 14.23
CA ASP A 12 -14.22 -6.56 15.34
C ASP A 12 -13.38 -6.60 16.63
N GLU A 13 -12.96 -7.79 17.07
CA GLU A 13 -12.31 -8.02 18.37
C GLU A 13 -10.90 -7.42 18.45
N LEU A 14 -10.08 -7.57 17.40
CA LEU A 14 -8.66 -7.17 17.45
C LEU A 14 -8.39 -5.80 16.85
N VAL A 15 -9.34 -5.20 16.14
CA VAL A 15 -9.14 -3.90 15.48
C VAL A 15 -10.18 -2.88 15.92
N LEU A 16 -11.47 -3.14 15.69
CA LEU A 16 -12.51 -2.12 15.86
C LEU A 16 -12.82 -1.83 17.33
N GLN A 17 -13.03 -2.85 18.17
CA GLN A 17 -13.32 -2.66 19.60
C GLN A 17 -12.16 -1.94 20.32
N PRO A 18 -10.88 -2.36 20.16
CA PRO A 18 -9.76 -1.62 20.75
C PRO A 18 -9.67 -0.18 20.23
N ARG A 19 -9.94 0.05 18.94
CA ARG A 19 -9.91 1.37 18.32
C ARG A 19 -11.00 2.29 18.88
N LEU A 20 -12.25 1.81 19.03
CA LEU A 20 -13.34 2.59 19.62
C LEU A 20 -12.98 3.05 21.05
N ASN A 21 -12.45 2.14 21.86
CA ASN A 21 -11.96 2.48 23.19
C ASN A 21 -10.83 3.52 23.13
N ALA A 22 -9.87 3.35 22.21
CA ALA A 22 -8.76 4.27 22.03
C ALA A 22 -9.22 5.67 21.55
N ILE A 23 -10.29 5.76 20.75
CA ILE A 23 -10.91 7.03 20.36
C ILE A 23 -11.47 7.76 21.58
N GLU A 24 -12.20 7.06 22.46
CA GLU A 24 -12.71 7.69 23.69
C GLU A 24 -11.58 8.17 24.60
N TRP A 25 -10.54 7.34 24.80
CA TRP A 25 -9.37 7.75 25.57
C TRP A 25 -8.57 8.86 24.90
N SER A 26 -8.51 8.92 23.58
CA SER A 26 -7.83 9.97 22.82
C SER A 26 -8.46 11.34 23.08
N LYS A 27 -9.78 11.43 23.20
CA LYS A 27 -10.48 12.68 23.52
C LYS A 27 -10.03 13.27 24.87
N ILE A 28 -9.77 12.41 25.85
CA ILE A 28 -9.36 12.77 27.23
C ILE A 28 -7.85 13.03 27.31
N THR A 29 -7.05 12.08 26.82
CA THR A 29 -5.59 12.05 27.03
C THR A 29 -4.80 12.80 25.97
N LYS A 30 -5.46 13.15 24.85
CA LYS A 30 -4.84 13.70 23.63
C LYS A 30 -3.74 12.80 23.03
N GLN A 31 -3.73 11.52 23.39
CA GLN A 31 -2.91 10.49 22.75
C GLN A 31 -3.53 10.04 21.43
N THR A 32 -2.72 9.44 20.56
CA THR A 32 -3.23 8.90 19.29
C THR A 32 -4.16 7.70 19.53
N PRO A 33 -5.29 7.59 18.80
CA PRO A 33 -6.14 6.39 18.84
C PRO A 33 -5.61 5.27 17.92
N ASN A 34 -4.45 5.46 17.28
CA ASN A 34 -3.89 4.52 16.31
C ASN A 34 -3.49 3.19 16.95
N ILE A 35 -4.21 2.14 16.60
CA ILE A 35 -3.86 0.76 16.94
C ILE A 35 -2.92 0.20 15.87
N LYS A 36 -1.73 -0.23 16.28
CA LYS A 36 -0.76 -0.87 15.38
C LYS A 36 -1.33 -2.19 14.84
N ILE A 37 -1.49 -2.27 13.53
CA ILE A 37 -2.09 -3.44 12.85
C ILE A 37 -1.09 -4.58 12.57
N GLY A 38 0.09 -4.60 13.19
CA GLY A 38 1.14 -5.59 12.92
C GLY A 38 0.65 -7.02 13.12
N TYR A 39 0.43 -7.40 14.37
CA TYR A 39 -0.08 -8.73 14.73
C TYR A 39 -1.52 -8.99 14.28
N PRO A 40 -2.49 -8.05 14.43
CA PRO A 40 -3.82 -8.24 13.86
C PRO A 40 -3.78 -8.52 12.34
N GLY A 41 -2.85 -7.87 11.63
CA GLY A 41 -2.61 -8.11 10.21
C GLY A 41 -2.12 -9.53 9.92
N GLN A 42 -1.16 -10.06 10.69
CA GLN A 42 -0.70 -11.45 10.52
C GLN A 42 -1.84 -12.46 10.73
N HIS A 43 -2.65 -12.30 11.78
CA HIS A 43 -3.80 -13.19 11.99
C HIS A 43 -4.86 -13.04 10.88
N LEU A 44 -5.10 -11.82 10.40
CA LEU A 44 -5.98 -11.59 9.25
C LEU A 44 -5.44 -12.26 7.98
N ALA A 45 -4.14 -12.17 7.74
CA ALA A 45 -3.48 -12.88 6.62
C ALA A 45 -3.75 -14.39 6.72
N SER A 46 -3.59 -15.00 7.89
CA SER A 46 -3.87 -16.43 8.08
C SER A 46 -5.29 -16.82 7.68
N LEU A 47 -6.30 -16.02 8.06
CA LEU A 47 -7.69 -16.31 7.71
C LEU A 47 -7.99 -16.10 6.22
N ILE A 48 -7.39 -15.08 5.60
CA ILE A 48 -7.54 -14.79 4.16
C ILE A 48 -6.88 -15.88 3.32
N THR A 49 -5.66 -16.29 3.69
CA THR A 49 -4.89 -17.26 2.91
C THR A 49 -5.24 -18.70 3.23
N GLY A 50 -5.88 -18.96 4.38
CA GLY A 50 -6.13 -20.29 4.90
C GLY A 50 -4.91 -20.95 5.54
N MET A 51 -3.81 -20.21 5.73
CA MET A 51 -2.55 -20.74 6.26
C MET A 51 -2.33 -20.31 7.70
N THR A 52 -1.96 -21.23 8.57
CA THR A 52 -1.58 -20.91 9.95
C THR A 52 -0.22 -20.23 9.99
N GLY A 53 0.03 -19.41 11.01
CA GLY A 53 1.37 -18.90 11.31
C GLY A 53 2.26 -19.93 12.02
N GLU A 54 3.56 -19.64 12.10
CA GLU A 54 4.56 -20.50 12.76
C GLU A 54 4.68 -20.26 14.29
N ARG A 55 3.90 -19.32 14.84
CA ARG A 55 3.99 -18.87 16.25
C ARG A 55 5.36 -18.28 16.61
N THR A 56 6.02 -17.66 15.64
CA THR A 56 7.29 -16.98 15.83
C THR A 56 7.04 -15.51 16.19
N GLY A 57 7.71 -15.01 17.23
CA GLY A 57 7.53 -13.62 17.68
C GLY A 57 8.43 -12.60 16.96
N ALA A 58 9.43 -13.07 16.20
CA ALA A 58 10.43 -12.20 15.57
C ALA A 58 11.24 -12.83 14.43
N ARG A 59 11.44 -14.17 14.41
CA ARG A 59 12.28 -14.88 13.44
C ARG A 59 11.60 -16.16 12.98
N GLY A 60 11.52 -16.38 11.67
CA GLY A 60 10.80 -17.47 11.02
C GLY A 60 9.83 -16.91 9.98
N ASN A 61 9.04 -17.78 9.34
CA ASN A 61 8.06 -17.34 8.36
C ASN A 61 6.83 -16.79 9.07
N ASP A 62 6.17 -15.78 8.47
CA ASP A 62 4.91 -15.28 8.99
C ASP A 62 3.81 -16.34 8.87
N LEU A 63 3.81 -17.11 7.77
CA LEU A 63 2.89 -18.22 7.50
C LEU A 63 3.66 -19.52 7.24
N ILE A 64 3.07 -20.66 7.61
CA ILE A 64 3.68 -22.00 7.51
C ILE A 64 4.02 -22.44 6.08
N ASP A 65 3.46 -21.77 5.07
CA ASP A 65 3.72 -22.03 3.65
C ASP A 65 4.91 -21.21 3.10
N GLY A 66 5.65 -20.53 3.97
CA GLY A 66 6.77 -19.66 3.59
C GLY A 66 6.35 -18.28 3.08
N SER A 67 5.08 -17.88 3.26
CA SER A 67 4.65 -16.53 2.88
C SER A 67 5.18 -15.46 3.83
N GLU A 68 5.53 -14.30 3.27
CA GLU A 68 5.88 -13.08 3.99
C GLU A 68 4.65 -12.16 4.08
N VAL A 69 4.33 -11.65 5.27
CA VAL A 69 3.20 -10.75 5.50
C VAL A 69 3.71 -9.34 5.81
N LYS A 70 3.30 -8.36 5.00
CA LYS A 70 3.54 -6.94 5.27
C LYS A 70 2.23 -6.22 5.50
N SER A 71 2.07 -5.59 6.64
CA SER A 71 0.92 -4.75 6.95
C SER A 71 1.31 -3.27 7.05
N CYS A 72 0.44 -2.38 6.56
CA CYS A 72 0.55 -0.94 6.79
C CYS A 72 -0.85 -0.33 7.01
N SER A 73 -0.94 0.74 7.78
CA SER A 73 -2.22 1.41 8.06
C SER A 73 -2.10 2.90 7.89
N ARG A 74 -3.10 3.49 7.26
CA ARG A 74 -3.38 4.93 7.19
C ARG A 74 -4.50 5.33 8.17
N ILE A 75 -5.16 4.34 8.78
CA ILE A 75 -6.18 4.54 9.79
C ILE A 75 -5.53 5.20 11.01
N ASP A 76 -6.19 6.27 11.48
CA ASP A 76 -5.74 7.12 12.59
C ASP A 76 -4.29 7.58 12.51
N GLN A 77 -3.76 7.74 11.30
CA GLN A 77 -2.48 8.39 11.13
C GLN A 77 -2.56 9.82 11.67
N LEU A 78 -1.56 10.21 12.47
CA LEU A 78 -1.49 11.58 13.00
C LEU A 78 -1.35 12.59 11.87
N ASP A 79 -2.21 13.59 11.91
CA ASP A 79 -2.22 14.73 11.01
C ASP A 79 -1.37 15.88 11.58
N ILE A 80 -1.20 16.96 10.82
CA ILE A 80 -0.38 18.10 11.24
C ILE A 80 -1.18 19.39 11.13
N CYS A 81 -1.25 20.17 12.20
CA CYS A 81 -1.79 21.53 12.13
C CYS A 81 -0.83 22.42 11.32
N LYS A 82 -1.28 23.07 10.26
CA LYS A 82 -0.41 23.94 9.45
C LYS A 82 0.01 25.22 10.16
N ASN A 83 -0.77 25.67 11.14
CA ASN A 83 -0.47 26.89 11.89
C ASN A 83 0.64 26.69 12.94
N CYS A 84 0.52 25.67 13.80
CA CYS A 84 1.48 25.44 14.89
C CYS A 84 2.39 24.21 14.68
N SER A 85 2.22 23.48 13.58
CA SER A 85 2.95 22.24 13.26
C SER A 85 2.79 21.08 14.26
N LEU A 86 1.94 21.22 15.28
CA LEU A 86 1.66 20.14 16.22
C LEU A 86 0.80 19.04 15.58
N SER A 87 0.94 17.84 16.14
CA SER A 87 0.17 16.68 15.69
C SER A 87 -1.30 16.84 16.05
N VAL A 88 -2.18 16.38 15.17
CA VAL A 88 -3.63 16.41 15.35
C VAL A 88 -4.15 14.99 15.13
N ALA A 89 -5.00 14.49 16.03
CA ALA A 89 -5.59 13.17 15.87
C ALA A 89 -6.61 13.19 14.72
N ARG A 90 -6.80 12.05 14.05
CA ARG A 90 -7.70 11.96 12.90
C ARG A 90 -9.14 12.39 13.19
N VAL A 91 -9.61 12.11 14.42
CA VAL A 91 -10.94 12.47 14.91
C VAL A 91 -11.09 13.95 15.28
N GLU A 92 -10.00 14.70 15.40
CA GLU A 92 -10.05 16.12 15.74
C GLU A 92 -10.30 16.96 14.48
N LEU A 93 -11.30 17.85 14.55
CA LEU A 93 -11.63 18.81 13.49
C LEU A 93 -10.82 20.12 13.61
N GLU A 94 -10.24 20.37 14.78
CA GLU A 94 -9.49 21.58 15.12
C GLU A 94 -8.26 21.20 15.93
N CYS A 95 -7.17 21.96 15.82
CA CYS A 95 -5.98 21.73 16.62
C CYS A 95 -6.24 22.04 18.09
N SER A 96 -6.06 21.05 18.98
CA SER A 96 -6.27 21.18 20.42
C SER A 96 -5.35 22.20 21.11
N HIS A 97 -4.27 22.64 20.46
CA HIS A 97 -3.36 23.66 20.99
C HIS A 97 -3.70 25.09 20.55
N CYS A 98 -4.02 25.30 19.26
CA CYS A 98 -4.20 26.66 18.71
C CYS A 98 -5.59 26.94 18.12
N GLY A 99 -6.51 25.98 18.16
CA GLY A 99 -7.87 26.11 17.61
C GLY A 99 -7.95 26.17 16.08
N SER A 100 -6.82 26.07 15.37
CA SER A 100 -6.83 26.17 13.90
C SER A 100 -7.49 24.95 13.26
N LYS A 101 -8.31 25.20 12.24
CA LYS A 101 -8.93 24.19 11.36
C LYS A 101 -8.07 23.83 10.14
N ASP A 102 -6.98 24.56 9.91
CA ASP A 102 -6.08 24.28 8.79
C ASP A 102 -5.16 23.10 9.15
N ILE A 103 -5.66 21.89 8.84
CA ILE A 103 -5.03 20.62 9.16
C ILE A 103 -4.58 19.95 7.86
N GLU A 104 -3.29 19.62 7.79
CA GLU A 104 -2.74 18.73 6.77
C GLU A 104 -3.05 17.27 7.17
N ARG A 105 -4.06 16.68 6.52
CA ARG A 105 -4.41 15.28 6.69
C ARG A 105 -3.38 14.37 6.01
N LYS A 106 -2.77 13.44 6.75
CA LYS A 106 -1.72 12.55 6.24
C LYS A 106 -2.29 11.26 5.65
N ASN A 107 -1.66 10.76 4.59
CA ASN A 107 -2.09 9.56 3.85
C ASN A 107 -0.89 8.73 3.36
N ASP A 108 0.23 8.75 4.09
CA ASP A 108 1.55 8.31 3.64
C ASP A 108 2.10 7.08 4.39
N SER A 109 1.27 6.07 4.59
CA SER A 109 1.71 4.74 5.06
C SER A 109 2.25 3.87 3.92
N LYS A 110 3.19 2.97 4.26
CA LYS A 110 3.95 2.13 3.32
C LYS A 110 4.33 0.78 3.93
N TRP A 111 4.47 -0.23 3.06
CA TRP A 111 5.12 -1.48 3.43
C TRP A 111 6.64 -1.30 3.39
N LEU A 112 7.33 -1.93 4.33
CA LEU A 112 8.78 -1.85 4.45
C LEU A 112 9.40 -3.22 4.17
N PHE A 113 10.30 -3.27 3.19
CA PHE A 113 11.13 -4.44 2.92
C PHE A 113 12.56 -4.14 3.37
N THR A 114 13.05 -4.96 4.30
CA THR A 114 14.42 -4.84 4.81
C THR A 114 15.31 -5.81 4.04
N ILE A 115 16.25 -5.26 3.26
CA ILE A 115 17.21 -6.03 2.46
C ILE A 115 18.60 -5.48 2.77
N ARG A 116 19.38 -6.20 3.59
CA ARG A 116 20.65 -5.71 4.15
C ARG A 116 21.88 -6.37 3.54
N ASN A 117 21.71 -7.48 2.84
CA ASN A 117 22.75 -8.29 2.24
C ASN A 117 22.12 -9.11 1.10
N GLU A 118 22.94 -9.87 0.37
CA GLU A 118 22.46 -10.70 -0.74
C GLU A 118 21.49 -11.79 -0.27
N SER A 119 21.77 -12.44 0.87
CA SER A 119 20.90 -13.48 1.41
C SER A 119 19.50 -12.97 1.73
N ASP A 120 19.35 -11.76 2.29
CA ASP A 120 18.03 -11.15 2.51
C ASP A 120 17.28 -10.94 1.18
N LEU A 121 18.01 -10.60 0.11
CA LEU A 121 17.43 -10.41 -1.23
C LEU A 121 16.99 -11.75 -1.81
N GLU A 122 17.88 -12.75 -1.78
CA GLU A 122 17.62 -14.10 -2.27
C GLU A 122 16.43 -14.73 -1.55
N VAL A 123 16.37 -14.64 -0.22
CA VAL A 123 15.22 -15.12 0.56
C VAL A 123 13.93 -14.47 0.06
N LEU A 124 13.90 -13.13 -0.09
CA LEU A 124 12.69 -12.42 -0.50
C LEU A 124 12.20 -12.76 -1.91
N ILE A 125 13.10 -13.08 -2.85
CA ILE A 125 12.73 -13.26 -4.26
C ILE A 125 12.75 -14.72 -4.73
N HIS A 126 13.36 -15.64 -3.98
CA HIS A 126 13.53 -17.06 -4.33
C HIS A 126 13.12 -18.06 -3.24
N GLU A 127 12.94 -17.64 -1.98
CA GLU A 127 12.51 -18.56 -0.91
C GLU A 127 11.11 -18.20 -0.38
N VAL A 128 10.75 -16.92 -0.39
CA VAL A 128 9.39 -16.47 -0.08
C VAL A 128 8.47 -16.83 -1.24
N ASN A 129 7.62 -17.83 -0.98
CA ASN A 129 6.64 -18.31 -1.95
C ASN A 129 5.65 -17.20 -2.37
N ARG A 130 5.15 -16.45 -1.38
CA ARG A 130 4.15 -15.40 -1.58
C ARG A 130 4.36 -14.25 -0.60
N VAL A 131 4.24 -13.03 -1.11
CA VAL A 131 4.15 -11.81 -0.31
C VAL A 131 2.69 -11.40 -0.19
N VAL A 132 2.18 -11.31 1.04
CA VAL A 132 0.83 -10.85 1.38
C VAL A 132 0.90 -9.43 1.91
N LEU A 133 0.34 -8.49 1.16
CA LEU A 133 0.33 -7.06 1.45
C LEU A 133 -1.02 -6.62 2.00
N LEU A 134 -1.06 -6.25 3.27
CA LEU A 134 -2.27 -5.78 3.95
C LEU A 134 -2.28 -4.26 4.11
N ILE A 135 -3.41 -3.62 3.82
CA ILE A 135 -3.61 -2.20 4.10
C ILE A 135 -4.96 -1.95 4.79
N GLY A 136 -4.92 -1.15 5.84
CA GLY A 136 -6.08 -0.43 6.38
C GLY A 136 -6.05 1.04 5.95
N ASP A 137 -7.09 1.54 5.31
CA ASP A 137 -7.18 2.94 4.88
C ASP A 137 -8.61 3.51 4.92
N TYR A 138 -8.74 4.77 4.51
CA TYR A 138 -10.01 5.46 4.32
C TYR A 138 -10.29 5.51 2.80
N PRO A 139 -11.30 4.79 2.29
CA PRO A 139 -11.56 4.73 0.84
C PRO A 139 -11.97 6.08 0.26
N ASN A 140 -12.58 6.94 1.09
CA ASN A 140 -13.12 8.24 0.73
C ASN A 140 -12.27 9.39 1.31
N PHE A 141 -10.97 9.18 1.50
CA PHE A 141 -10.06 10.11 2.17
C PHE A 141 -10.14 11.55 1.65
N ASP A 142 -10.17 11.72 0.32
CA ASP A 142 -10.17 13.05 -0.31
C ASP A 142 -11.47 13.83 -0.06
N SER A 143 -12.56 13.13 0.28
CA SER A 143 -13.83 13.75 0.69
C SER A 143 -13.90 14.07 2.19
N GLY A 144 -12.86 13.71 2.96
CA GLY A 144 -12.82 13.92 4.41
C GLY A 144 -13.64 12.91 5.22
N ASP A 145 -14.10 11.82 4.60
CA ASP A 145 -14.79 10.74 5.30
C ASP A 145 -13.79 9.86 6.07
N PHE A 146 -13.86 9.96 7.40
CA PHE A 146 -13.10 9.16 8.35
C PHE A 146 -13.99 8.25 9.21
N GLU A 147 -15.24 8.03 8.79
CA GLU A 147 -16.19 7.07 9.38
C GLU A 147 -16.19 5.74 8.61
N THR A 148 -15.80 5.76 7.34
CA THR A 148 -15.66 4.56 6.52
C THR A 148 -14.21 4.06 6.53
N LEU A 149 -13.98 2.85 7.00
CA LEU A 149 -12.69 2.17 6.88
C LEU A 149 -12.72 1.14 5.77
N ARG A 150 -11.55 0.85 5.21
CA ARG A 150 -11.35 -0.22 4.25
C ARG A 150 -10.13 -1.05 4.63
N PHE A 151 -10.29 -2.36 4.64
CA PHE A 151 -9.22 -3.34 4.81
C PHE A 151 -9.06 -4.14 3.53
N GLN A 152 -7.83 -4.28 3.05
CA GLN A 152 -7.52 -5.01 1.83
C GLN A 152 -6.29 -5.89 1.99
N ALA A 153 -6.25 -6.96 1.21
CA ALA A 153 -5.07 -7.78 1.02
C ALA A 153 -4.77 -7.96 -0.46
N PHE A 154 -3.48 -7.90 -0.78
CA PHE A 154 -2.96 -8.18 -2.10
C PHE A 154 -1.89 -9.26 -2.02
N GLU A 155 -1.81 -10.10 -3.04
CA GLU A 155 -0.78 -11.12 -3.18
C GLU A 155 0.17 -10.76 -4.33
N ILE A 156 1.46 -11.01 -4.09
CA ILE A 156 2.53 -10.98 -5.08
C ILE A 156 3.31 -12.28 -4.90
N TRP A 157 3.62 -12.95 -6.00
CA TRP A 157 4.35 -14.23 -6.01
C TRP A 157 5.71 -13.99 -6.65
N PRO A 158 6.80 -13.80 -5.87
CA PRO A 158 8.05 -13.20 -6.34
C PRO A 158 8.72 -13.93 -7.50
N GLU A 159 8.66 -15.26 -7.53
CA GLU A 159 9.25 -16.10 -8.59
C GLU A 159 8.40 -16.17 -9.86
N GLU A 160 7.11 -15.81 -9.79
CA GLU A 160 6.21 -15.90 -10.92
C GLU A 160 6.49 -14.83 -11.97
N LYS A 161 6.53 -15.23 -13.25
CA LYS A 161 6.79 -14.32 -14.39
C LYS A 161 5.86 -13.10 -14.38
N ARG A 162 4.62 -13.30 -13.93
CA ARG A 162 3.60 -12.27 -13.77
C ARG A 162 4.06 -11.11 -12.88
N HIS A 163 4.79 -11.41 -11.81
CA HIS A 163 5.21 -10.47 -10.79
C HIS A 163 6.70 -10.12 -10.85
N LYS A 164 7.42 -10.52 -11.90
CA LYS A 164 8.87 -10.29 -12.06
C LYS A 164 9.33 -8.87 -11.75
N ARG A 165 8.47 -7.86 -12.01
CA ARG A 165 8.77 -6.44 -11.73
C ARG A 165 8.95 -6.17 -10.24
N PHE A 166 8.30 -6.92 -9.35
CA PHE A 166 8.55 -6.87 -7.92
C PHE A 166 9.98 -7.28 -7.58
N ALA A 167 10.42 -8.45 -8.07
CA ALA A 167 11.79 -8.93 -7.85
C ALA A 167 12.82 -7.95 -8.43
N GLU A 168 12.60 -7.45 -9.66
CA GLU A 168 13.45 -6.41 -10.26
C GLU A 168 13.53 -5.13 -9.41
N LEU A 169 12.42 -4.70 -8.80
CA LEU A 169 12.38 -3.53 -7.90
C LEU A 169 13.18 -3.76 -6.62
N MET A 170 13.09 -4.95 -6.01
CA MET A 170 13.83 -5.30 -4.80
C MET A 170 15.34 -5.39 -5.08
N THR A 171 15.70 -6.04 -6.19
CA THR A 171 17.09 -6.12 -6.66
C THR A 171 17.66 -4.75 -6.99
N ASN A 172 16.90 -3.89 -7.69
CA ASN A 172 17.35 -2.52 -8.01
C ASN A 172 17.57 -1.70 -6.75
N TYR A 173 16.66 -1.75 -5.78
CA TYR A 173 16.86 -1.06 -4.50
C TYR A 173 18.13 -1.53 -3.80
N TYR A 174 18.35 -2.83 -3.68
CA TYR A 174 19.52 -3.33 -2.98
C TYR A 174 20.82 -2.92 -3.69
N ARG A 175 20.90 -3.15 -5.01
CA ARG A 175 22.12 -2.87 -5.79
C ARG A 175 22.41 -1.38 -5.96
N LYS A 176 21.38 -0.57 -6.23
CA LYS A 176 21.53 0.85 -6.58
C LYS A 176 21.43 1.79 -5.38
N ILE A 177 20.59 1.48 -4.40
CA ILE A 177 20.38 2.32 -3.21
C ILE A 177 21.17 1.81 -2.02
N TYR A 178 20.91 0.58 -1.57
CA TYR A 178 21.46 0.07 -0.33
C TYR A 178 22.99 0.01 -0.38
N LEU A 179 23.57 -0.67 -1.38
CA LEU A 179 25.01 -0.77 -1.54
C LEU A 179 25.68 0.59 -1.77
N SER A 180 25.05 1.47 -2.54
CA SER A 180 25.57 2.83 -2.78
C SER A 180 25.60 3.67 -1.49
N HIS A 181 24.58 3.57 -0.63
CA HIS A 181 24.57 4.23 0.67
C HIS A 181 25.64 3.63 1.60
N ARG A 182 25.77 2.30 1.66
CA ARG A 182 26.83 1.64 2.45
C ARG A 182 28.23 2.07 2.04
N LYS A 183 28.49 2.28 0.74
CA LYS A 183 29.76 2.82 0.24
C LYS A 183 30.03 4.26 0.69
N LYS A 184 28.99 5.10 0.75
CA LYS A 184 29.12 6.52 1.14
C LYS A 184 29.17 6.71 2.66
N THR A 185 28.43 5.89 3.40
CA THR A 185 28.31 5.96 4.87
C THR A 185 28.35 4.55 5.46
N PRO A 186 29.55 3.96 5.63
CA PRO A 186 29.72 2.58 6.11
C PRO A 186 29.16 2.31 7.51
N ASP A 187 29.03 3.33 8.35
CA ASP A 187 28.54 3.17 9.73
C ASP A 187 27.02 3.35 9.85
N GLN A 188 26.33 3.69 8.76
CA GLN A 188 24.88 3.88 8.76
C GLN A 188 24.19 2.71 8.07
N THR A 189 23.09 2.23 8.67
CA THR A 189 22.17 1.29 8.02
C THR A 189 21.24 2.09 7.12
N PRO A 190 21.25 1.89 5.80
CA PRO A 190 20.29 2.53 4.90
C PRO A 190 18.84 2.19 5.31
N ALA A 191 17.94 3.15 5.10
CA ALA A 191 16.52 2.94 5.37
C ALA A 191 15.96 1.84 4.47
N PRO A 192 15.01 1.01 4.96
CA PRO A 192 14.40 -0.09 4.20
C PRO A 192 13.72 0.39 2.92
N LYS A 193 13.44 -0.54 2.00
CA LYS A 193 12.70 -0.25 0.78
C LYS A 193 11.26 0.10 1.13
N ASN A 194 10.90 1.36 0.89
CA ASN A 194 9.53 1.82 0.93
C ASN A 194 8.76 1.26 -0.27
N PHE A 195 7.71 0.50 -0.03
CA PHE A 195 6.78 0.02 -1.05
C PHE A 195 5.40 0.60 -0.78
N TRP A 196 5.00 1.57 -1.61
CA TRP A 196 3.85 2.42 -1.35
C TRP A 196 2.58 1.83 -1.96
N PRO A 197 1.49 1.66 -1.20
CA PRO A 197 0.19 1.25 -1.73
C PRO A 197 -0.29 2.20 -2.83
N TYR A 198 -0.81 1.62 -3.91
CA TYR A 198 -1.34 2.34 -5.08
C TYR A 198 -0.34 3.24 -5.82
N SER A 199 0.96 3.08 -5.54
CA SER A 199 1.98 3.73 -6.34
C SER A 199 2.18 3.03 -7.69
N TYR A 200 2.85 3.70 -8.62
CA TYR A 200 3.32 3.09 -9.87
C TYR A 200 4.06 1.76 -9.64
N GLN A 201 4.96 1.71 -8.64
CA GLN A 201 5.71 0.50 -8.30
C GLN A 201 4.82 -0.64 -7.78
N PHE A 202 3.74 -0.29 -7.06
CA PHE A 202 2.74 -1.27 -6.65
C PHE A 202 2.06 -1.86 -7.88
N PHE A 203 1.50 -1.02 -8.77
CA PHE A 203 0.74 -1.52 -9.91
C PHE A 203 1.60 -2.24 -10.97
N ILE A 204 2.83 -1.79 -11.23
CA ILE A 204 3.74 -2.45 -12.17
C ILE A 204 4.18 -3.84 -11.68
N SER A 205 4.05 -4.10 -10.38
CA SER A 205 4.29 -5.41 -9.77
C SER A 205 3.13 -6.39 -9.94
N ASN A 206 2.06 -5.99 -10.63
CA ASN A 206 0.88 -6.82 -10.93
C ASN A 206 0.22 -7.49 -9.70
N PRO A 207 -0.09 -6.74 -8.63
CA PRO A 207 -0.66 -7.30 -7.41
C PRO A 207 -2.08 -7.83 -7.65
N ILE A 208 -2.41 -8.95 -7.03
CA ILE A 208 -3.73 -9.58 -7.09
C ILE A 208 -4.47 -9.24 -5.80
N ARG A 209 -5.60 -8.52 -5.85
CA ARG A 209 -6.41 -8.29 -4.66
C ARG A 209 -7.21 -9.54 -4.30
N THR A 210 -6.93 -10.11 -3.14
CA THR A 210 -7.59 -11.32 -2.63
C THR A 210 -8.61 -11.01 -1.55
N PHE A 211 -8.55 -9.82 -0.95
CA PHE A 211 -9.48 -9.41 0.10
C PHE A 211 -9.85 -7.94 -0.01
N LEU A 212 -11.13 -7.64 0.20
CA LEU A 212 -11.69 -6.29 0.35
C LEU A 212 -12.83 -6.32 1.37
N CYS A 213 -12.70 -5.50 2.41
CA CYS A 213 -13.69 -5.31 3.44
C CYS A 213 -13.90 -3.82 3.68
N ILE A 214 -15.17 -3.42 3.78
CA ILE A 214 -15.61 -2.08 4.13
C ILE A 214 -16.21 -2.11 5.53
N VAL A 215 -15.88 -1.11 6.34
CA VAL A 215 -16.47 -0.90 7.66
C VAL A 215 -17.12 0.47 7.69
N GLU A 216 -18.43 0.51 7.78
CA GLU A 216 -19.22 1.75 7.88
C GLU A 216 -19.44 2.11 9.36
N ASN A 217 -19.57 3.41 9.67
CA ASN A 217 -19.78 3.93 11.03
C ASN A 217 -18.70 3.48 12.03
N ALA A 218 -17.45 3.47 11.59
CA ALA A 218 -16.34 2.85 12.30
C ALA A 218 -15.94 3.54 13.60
N ASN A 219 -16.40 4.78 13.84
CA ASN A 219 -16.12 5.51 15.08
C ASN A 219 -17.25 5.37 16.12
N THR A 220 -18.34 4.66 15.79
CA THR A 220 -19.50 4.53 16.67
C THR A 220 -19.99 3.08 16.78
N LYS A 221 -20.77 2.61 15.80
CA LYS A 221 -21.30 1.25 15.73
C LYS A 221 -20.90 0.61 14.40
N PRO A 222 -19.67 0.06 14.34
CA PRO A 222 -19.10 -0.43 13.10
C PRO A 222 -19.98 -1.52 12.46
N LYS A 223 -20.13 -1.45 11.13
CA LYS A 223 -20.79 -2.48 10.33
C LYS A 223 -19.80 -3.02 9.31
N ILE A 224 -19.45 -4.29 9.45
CA ILE A 224 -18.44 -4.95 8.61
C ILE A 224 -19.12 -5.60 7.39
N ARG A 225 -18.68 -5.24 6.19
CA ARG A 225 -19.09 -5.84 4.91
C ARG A 225 -17.86 -6.33 4.15
N ILE A 226 -17.76 -7.64 3.94
CA ILE A 226 -16.74 -8.21 3.05
C ILE A 226 -17.27 -8.15 1.62
N GLU A 227 -16.58 -7.43 0.74
CA GLU A 227 -16.96 -7.27 -0.67
C GLU A 227 -16.18 -8.23 -1.58
N LYS A 228 -14.99 -8.65 -1.15
CA LYS A 228 -14.19 -9.65 -1.85
C LYS A 228 -13.44 -10.54 -0.86
N LEU A 229 -13.53 -11.84 -1.07
CA LEU A 229 -12.69 -12.85 -0.44
C LEU A 229 -12.42 -13.96 -1.46
N VAL A 230 -11.18 -14.07 -1.92
CA VAL A 230 -10.73 -15.16 -2.78
C VAL A 230 -10.53 -16.40 -1.90
N ALA A 231 -11.10 -17.53 -2.28
CA ALA A 231 -11.00 -18.74 -1.48
C ALA A 231 -9.54 -19.24 -1.42
N PRO A 232 -9.07 -19.81 -0.29
CA PRO A 232 -7.73 -20.37 -0.17
C PRO A 232 -7.34 -21.37 -1.27
N SER A 233 -8.31 -22.13 -1.79
CA SER A 233 -8.13 -23.13 -2.84
C SER A 233 -8.23 -22.58 -4.27
N GLU A 234 -8.58 -21.30 -4.44
CA GLU A 234 -8.79 -20.73 -5.77
C GLU A 234 -7.45 -20.47 -6.48
N ASP A 235 -7.42 -20.72 -7.79
CA ASP A 235 -6.22 -20.54 -8.60
C ASP A 235 -5.96 -19.06 -8.93
N ARG A 236 -4.89 -18.51 -8.35
CA ARG A 236 -4.51 -17.09 -8.48
C ARG A 236 -4.11 -16.72 -9.90
N SER A 237 -3.68 -17.68 -10.73
CA SER A 237 -3.28 -17.41 -12.12
C SER A 237 -4.45 -16.92 -12.98
N LYS A 238 -5.69 -17.25 -12.60
CA LYS A 238 -6.92 -16.88 -13.31
C LYS A 238 -7.50 -15.54 -12.84
N ILE A 239 -7.01 -15.00 -11.72
CA ILE A 239 -7.52 -13.77 -11.13
C ILE A 239 -6.73 -12.60 -11.70
N LYS A 240 -7.42 -11.60 -12.27
CA LYS A 240 -6.78 -10.40 -12.83
C LYS A 240 -6.10 -9.55 -11.75
N SER A 241 -4.99 -8.90 -12.11
CA SER A 241 -4.33 -7.94 -11.23
C SER A 241 -5.18 -6.70 -11.04
N GLU A 242 -4.93 -5.97 -9.97
CA GLU A 242 -5.50 -4.65 -9.77
C GLU A 242 -5.17 -3.73 -10.94
N ARG A 243 -6.18 -3.06 -11.49
CA ARG A 243 -6.04 -2.11 -12.60
C ARG A 243 -5.24 -0.88 -12.16
N MET A 244 -4.41 -0.35 -13.05
CA MET A 244 -3.50 0.76 -12.74
C MET A 244 -4.18 2.07 -13.17
N PRO A 245 -4.55 2.98 -12.26
CA PRO A 245 -5.17 4.25 -12.63
C PRO A 245 -4.23 5.12 -13.47
N ILE A 246 -4.77 5.84 -14.46
CA ILE A 246 -4.01 6.69 -15.37
C ILE A 246 -3.21 7.79 -14.64
N GLU A 247 -3.69 8.21 -13.48
CA GLU A 247 -3.09 9.24 -12.63
C GLU A 247 -1.74 8.77 -12.07
N THR A 248 -1.50 7.46 -12.03
CA THR A 248 -0.26 6.90 -11.49
C THR A 248 0.92 7.01 -12.46
N ILE A 249 0.66 7.17 -13.77
CA ILE A 249 1.70 7.29 -14.79
C ILE A 249 1.97 8.75 -15.17
N ASN A 250 3.23 9.07 -15.45
CA ASN A 250 3.64 10.40 -15.89
C ASN A 250 3.51 10.57 -17.42
N ASP A 251 3.74 11.79 -17.91
CA ASP A 251 3.55 12.15 -19.32
C ASP A 251 4.50 11.40 -20.26
N ARG A 252 5.72 11.12 -19.82
CA ARG A 252 6.68 10.31 -20.60
C ARG A 252 6.15 8.88 -20.75
N GLU A 253 5.70 8.28 -19.65
CA GLU A 253 5.16 6.90 -19.63
C GLU A 253 3.90 6.77 -20.48
N LEU A 254 3.00 7.76 -20.43
CA LEU A 254 1.80 7.77 -21.29
C LEU A 254 2.16 7.84 -22.77
N LYS A 255 3.10 8.73 -23.13
CA LYS A 255 3.58 8.86 -24.50
C LYS A 255 4.23 7.55 -24.98
N GLU A 256 5.02 6.93 -24.13
CA GLU A 256 5.68 5.65 -24.41
C GLU A 256 4.66 4.53 -24.62
N LEU A 257 3.70 4.37 -23.71
CA LEU A 257 2.60 3.41 -23.83
C LEU A 257 1.88 3.55 -25.17
N VAL A 258 1.40 4.76 -25.49
CA VAL A 258 0.62 5.03 -26.71
C VAL A 258 1.45 4.85 -27.98
N SER A 259 2.78 5.01 -27.89
CA SER A 259 3.67 4.76 -29.01
C SER A 259 3.78 3.29 -29.38
N ARG A 260 3.67 2.38 -28.39
CA ARG A 260 3.91 0.94 -28.49
C ARG A 260 2.64 0.11 -28.67
N ILE A 261 1.50 0.54 -28.14
CA ILE A 261 0.24 -0.21 -28.25
C ILE A 261 -0.36 -0.19 -29.67
N SER A 262 -1.10 -1.24 -29.98
CA SER A 262 -1.95 -1.37 -31.16
C SER A 262 -3.30 -0.64 -31.01
N GLN A 263 -4.07 -0.52 -32.10
CA GLN A 263 -5.43 0.02 -32.04
C GLN A 263 -6.36 -0.84 -31.17
N SER A 264 -6.21 -2.17 -31.21
CA SER A 264 -7.02 -3.10 -30.41
C SER A 264 -6.78 -2.88 -28.91
N GLU A 265 -5.52 -2.69 -28.52
CA GLU A 265 -5.13 -2.42 -27.13
C GLU A 265 -5.56 -1.03 -26.67
N LEU A 266 -5.46 -0.01 -27.53
CA LEU A 266 -6.02 1.31 -27.24
C LEU A 266 -7.52 1.21 -26.95
N ASN A 267 -8.27 0.42 -27.71
CA ASN A 267 -9.70 0.22 -27.48
C ASN A 267 -10.02 -0.46 -26.13
N GLN A 268 -9.07 -1.18 -25.51
CA GLN A 268 -9.27 -1.80 -24.19
C GLN A 268 -9.24 -0.78 -23.04
N VAL A 269 -8.60 0.36 -23.27
CA VAL A 269 -8.37 1.40 -22.24
C VAL A 269 -9.08 2.71 -22.55
N ALA A 270 -9.44 2.94 -23.81
CA ALA A 270 -10.09 4.15 -24.24
C ALA A 270 -11.57 4.17 -23.81
N THR A 271 -11.97 5.20 -23.08
CA THR A 271 -13.37 5.44 -22.66
C THR A 271 -14.25 5.96 -23.79
N LYS A 272 -13.63 6.48 -24.85
CA LYS A 272 -14.28 7.03 -26.04
C LYS A 272 -13.57 6.54 -27.30
N LYS A 273 -14.31 6.47 -28.40
CA LYS A 273 -13.75 6.07 -29.70
C LYS A 273 -12.67 7.06 -30.14
N ILE A 274 -11.45 6.57 -30.30
CA ILE A 274 -10.29 7.33 -30.77
C ILE A 274 -9.38 6.41 -31.58
N THR A 275 -8.85 6.90 -32.70
CA THR A 275 -7.85 6.17 -33.47
C THR A 275 -6.46 6.34 -32.86
N LEU A 276 -5.58 5.37 -33.05
CA LEU A 276 -4.20 5.42 -32.60
C LEU A 276 -3.45 6.61 -33.21
N LYS A 277 -3.79 6.98 -34.45
CA LYS A 277 -3.23 8.15 -35.14
C LYS A 277 -3.62 9.45 -34.45
N GLU A 278 -4.86 9.57 -34.00
CA GLU A 278 -5.33 10.72 -33.21
C GLU A 278 -4.69 10.73 -31.84
N ALA A 279 -4.69 9.59 -31.13
CA ALA A 279 -4.11 9.47 -29.80
C ALA A 279 -2.62 9.88 -29.77
N LYS A 280 -1.83 9.47 -30.77
CA LYS A 280 -0.40 9.83 -30.88
C LYS A 280 -0.14 11.32 -31.11
N LYS A 281 -1.10 12.06 -31.67
CA LYS A 281 -0.97 13.50 -31.96
C LYS A 281 -1.66 14.39 -30.93
N MET A 282 -2.50 13.82 -30.09
CA MET A 282 -3.31 14.54 -29.12
C MET A 282 -2.45 15.11 -27.99
N PRO A 283 -2.78 16.30 -27.44
CA PRO A 283 -2.17 16.78 -26.20
C PRO A 283 -2.35 15.77 -25.07
N LEU A 284 -1.29 15.48 -24.32
CA LEU A 284 -1.30 14.43 -23.29
C LEU A 284 -2.37 14.66 -22.22
N LYS A 285 -2.61 15.91 -21.83
CA LYS A 285 -3.69 16.26 -20.89
C LYS A 285 -5.06 15.82 -21.40
N THR A 286 -5.33 16.01 -22.68
CA THR A 286 -6.58 15.56 -23.31
C THR A 286 -6.62 14.04 -23.39
N LEU A 287 -5.53 13.41 -23.82
CA LEU A 287 -5.43 11.96 -23.94
C LEU A 287 -5.65 11.23 -22.60
N ARG A 288 -5.17 11.80 -21.49
CA ARG A 288 -5.46 11.30 -20.13
C ARG A 288 -6.96 11.21 -19.86
N GLY A 289 -7.76 12.16 -20.34
CA GLY A 289 -9.21 12.12 -20.19
C GLY A 289 -9.92 11.04 -21.03
N PHE A 290 -9.19 10.33 -21.90
CA PHE A 290 -9.70 9.19 -22.66
C PHE A 290 -9.31 7.86 -22.05
N ILE A 291 -8.43 7.80 -21.04
CA ILE A 291 -7.94 6.55 -20.46
C ILE A 291 -8.16 6.63 -18.95
N GLU A 292 -8.96 5.73 -18.39
CA GLU A 292 -9.17 5.67 -16.92
C GLU A 292 -8.13 4.77 -16.26
N GLU A 293 -7.95 3.56 -16.78
CA GLU A 293 -7.10 2.56 -16.16
C GLU A 293 -6.33 1.71 -17.19
N ILE A 294 -5.15 1.25 -16.79
CA ILE A 294 -4.23 0.43 -17.58
C ILE A 294 -4.27 -1.03 -17.07
N PRO A 295 -4.72 -2.00 -17.89
CA PRO A 295 -4.75 -3.41 -17.53
C PRO A 295 -3.34 -4.02 -17.51
N GLU A 296 -3.23 -5.20 -16.92
CA GLU A 296 -1.98 -5.92 -16.71
C GLU A 296 -1.15 -6.12 -17.99
N ASN A 297 -1.78 -6.55 -19.08
CA ASN A 297 -1.09 -6.83 -20.34
C ASN A 297 -0.39 -5.60 -20.92
N LEU A 298 -0.92 -4.40 -20.71
CA LEU A 298 -0.33 -3.18 -21.26
C LEU A 298 0.80 -2.59 -20.40
N ARG A 299 0.99 -3.11 -19.17
CA ARG A 299 2.06 -2.64 -18.28
C ARG A 299 3.44 -3.08 -18.71
N GLU A 300 3.54 -4.11 -19.54
CA GLU A 300 4.84 -4.57 -20.04
C GLU A 300 5.55 -3.50 -20.89
N TYR A 301 4.77 -2.60 -21.51
CA TYR A 301 5.29 -1.47 -22.28
C TYR A 301 5.86 -0.35 -21.40
N LEU A 302 5.61 -0.40 -20.09
CA LEU A 302 6.07 0.60 -19.15
C LEU A 302 7.37 0.14 -18.46
N GLU A 303 8.35 1.03 -18.41
CA GLU A 303 9.64 0.77 -17.78
C GLU A 303 9.60 0.98 -16.27
N LEU A 304 10.47 0.31 -15.52
CA LEU A 304 10.67 0.66 -14.12
C LEU A 304 11.24 2.08 -14.04
N ARG A 305 10.63 2.93 -13.22
CA ARG A 305 11.19 4.27 -12.96
C ARG A 305 12.55 4.15 -12.31
N ASP A 306 13.45 5.04 -12.70
CA ASP A 306 14.67 5.30 -11.94
C ASP A 306 14.33 6.16 -10.71
N THR A 307 13.53 5.58 -9.80
CA THR A 307 13.13 6.18 -8.52
C THR A 307 14.24 6.14 -7.47
N ASP A 308 15.39 5.60 -7.84
CA ASP A 308 16.49 5.27 -6.96
C ASP A 308 17.51 6.43 -6.88
N LYS A 309 17.02 7.65 -6.62
CA LYS A 309 17.88 8.79 -6.29
C LYS A 309 18.18 8.80 -4.81
N ILE A 310 19.48 8.81 -4.48
CA ILE A 310 20.00 8.97 -3.12
C ILE A 310 19.49 10.30 -2.56
N SER A 311 18.48 10.25 -1.69
CA SER A 311 17.99 11.39 -0.93
C SER A 311 18.77 11.46 0.39
N SER A 312 19.61 12.48 0.56
CA SER A 312 20.22 12.79 1.85
C SER A 312 19.21 13.49 2.75
N ALA A 313 19.12 13.06 4.01
CA ALA A 313 18.29 13.73 5.01
C ALA A 313 18.81 15.17 5.21
N LYS A 314 18.04 16.17 4.79
CA LYS A 314 18.43 17.59 4.88
C LYS A 314 18.46 18.13 6.33
N LYS A 315 17.94 17.39 7.31
CA LYS A 315 17.89 17.81 8.73
C LYS A 315 18.20 16.63 9.66
N LYS A 316 19.10 16.85 10.63
CA LYS A 316 19.24 15.98 11.81
C LYS A 316 17.93 16.03 12.58
N TYR A 317 17.41 14.86 12.97
CA TYR A 317 16.29 14.77 13.90
C TYR A 317 16.66 15.49 15.20
N SER A 318 15.87 16.49 15.58
CA SER A 318 15.93 17.11 16.90
C SER A 318 14.65 16.76 17.65
N ARG A 319 14.79 16.27 18.89
CA ARG A 319 13.65 16.11 19.79
C ARG A 319 13.04 17.50 20.01
N ARG A 320 11.71 17.63 19.88
CA ARG A 320 11.02 18.88 20.22
C ARG A 320 11.39 19.26 21.66
N LYS A 321 11.95 20.45 21.83
CA LYS A 321 12.07 21.07 23.15
C LYS A 321 10.69 21.62 23.49
N ASN A 322 10.19 21.33 24.68
CA ASN A 322 8.96 21.95 25.16
C ASN A 322 9.21 23.47 25.18
N SER A 323 8.41 24.21 24.43
CA SER A 323 8.33 25.67 24.46
C SER A 323 7.15 26.08 25.31
#